data_AF-A0A0P0Z640-F1
#
_entry.id   AF-A0A0P0Z640-F1
#
_cell.length_a   1.000
_cell.length_b   1.000
_cell.length_c   1.000
_cell.angle_alpha   90.00
_cell.angle_beta   90.00
_cell.angle_gamma   90.00
#
_symmetry.space_group_name_H-M   'P 1'
#
loop_
_entity.id
_entity.type
_entity.pdbx_description
1 polymer ?
#
loop_
_entity_poly.entity_id
_entity_poly.type
_entity_poly.pdbx_seq_one_letter_code
_entity_poly.pdbx_strand_id
1 'polypeptide(L)'
;MIVGNVARRAALAFVLAGSAAATLPATTVSVQAASEIKAVVNGMPITSYQIRQRAAFLQLRRVGGNATQKATDELIDEALKKQEIGRRGIAIPDEAVDEAFGRFAAENKLTREQLGQVLSRAGFSSDGFKDYIRVQMGWGQAVQANMRSTERLSEQDVVQRMLAQGGEKPSTTEYTLQQVIFVIPDAQRSALMAQRKREAESMRSRFQSCESTYEFAKGLRDVTVRDLGRVAQPELPPRWKKDIQATSVGRTTPAQATERGVEFIAVCNTRNISDDKAAALVFQAREMEKLGEQAEPDAAYLKKLRDRAQIVRR
;
A
#
# COMPACT_ATOMS: atom_id res chain seq x y z
N MET A 1 -25.60 -3.28 -104.24
CA MET A 1 -26.66 -2.64 -105.05
C MET A 1 -27.95 -2.70 -104.25
N ILE A 2 -28.30 -1.62 -103.55
CA ILE A 2 -29.25 -0.55 -103.93
C ILE A 2 -30.73 -0.98 -103.71
N VAL A 3 -31.45 -0.11 -102.97
CA VAL A 3 -32.91 0.00 -102.71
C VAL A 3 -33.55 -1.08 -101.82
N GLY A 4 -34.37 -0.82 -100.81
CA GLY A 4 -35.02 0.42 -100.33
C GLY A 4 -36.54 0.22 -100.16
N ASN A 5 -37.09 0.91 -99.15
CA ASN A 5 -38.51 1.24 -98.89
C ASN A 5 -39.44 0.14 -98.31
N VAL A 6 -40.03 0.28 -97.11
CA VAL A 6 -40.92 1.30 -96.47
C VAL A 6 -42.39 0.86 -96.53
N ALA A 7 -42.99 0.62 -95.36
CA ALA A 7 -44.40 0.93 -95.03
C ALA A 7 -44.63 0.76 -93.51
N ARG A 8 -44.76 1.87 -92.76
CA ARG A 8 -46.03 2.41 -92.17
C ARG A 8 -46.59 1.55 -91.02
N ARG A 9 -46.32 1.92 -89.75
CA ARG A 9 -47.07 2.85 -88.86
C ARG A 9 -48.34 2.24 -88.22
N ALA A 10 -48.22 1.89 -86.93
CA ALA A 10 -49.26 1.95 -85.90
C ALA A 10 -48.53 2.13 -84.55
N ALA A 11 -48.45 3.36 -84.02
CA ALA A 11 -49.38 3.97 -83.07
C ALA A 11 -49.04 3.61 -81.60
N LEU A 12 -48.66 4.65 -80.86
CA LEU A 12 -48.33 4.70 -79.43
C LEU A 12 -49.49 4.18 -78.55
N ALA A 13 -49.13 3.46 -77.48
CA ALA A 13 -49.82 3.56 -76.20
C ALA A 13 -48.79 3.44 -75.06
N PHE A 14 -48.55 4.57 -74.41
CA PHE A 14 -47.77 4.71 -73.19
C PHE A 14 -48.62 4.17 -72.03
N VAL A 15 -48.18 3.13 -71.34
CA VAL A 15 -48.66 2.81 -69.98
C VAL A 15 -47.44 2.55 -69.11
N LEU A 16 -47.15 3.51 -68.24
CA LEU A 16 -46.30 3.33 -67.08
C LEU A 16 -46.94 2.25 -66.18
N ALA A 17 -46.19 1.22 -65.84
CA ALA A 17 -46.50 0.37 -64.70
C ALA A 17 -45.22 0.06 -63.94
N GLY A 18 -45.14 0.63 -62.74
CA GLY A 18 -43.96 0.74 -61.90
C GLY A 18 -43.35 -0.58 -61.46
N SER A 19 -42.01 -0.56 -61.44
CA SER A 19 -41.14 -1.53 -60.78
C SER A 19 -41.39 -1.53 -59.27
N ALA A 20 -41.78 -2.66 -58.70
CA ALA A 20 -41.75 -2.90 -57.25
C ALA A 20 -40.60 -3.85 -56.93
N ALA A 21 -39.37 -3.32 -56.87
CA ALA A 21 -38.25 -4.01 -56.25
C ALA A 21 -38.41 -3.89 -54.74
N ALA A 22 -38.69 -5.01 -54.06
CA ALA A 22 -38.74 -5.07 -52.61
C ALA A 22 -37.33 -4.87 -52.02
N THR A 23 -36.97 -3.63 -51.73
CA THR A 23 -35.78 -3.29 -50.94
C THR A 23 -36.09 -3.53 -49.47
N LEU A 24 -35.54 -4.60 -48.90
CA LEU A 24 -35.47 -4.78 -47.46
C LEU A 24 -34.58 -3.68 -46.86
N PRO A 25 -35.02 -2.90 -45.87
CA PRO A 25 -34.14 -1.99 -45.16
C PRO A 25 -33.20 -2.82 -44.28
N ALA A 26 -31.94 -2.92 -44.68
CA ALA A 26 -30.86 -3.36 -43.80
C ALA A 26 -30.63 -2.24 -42.76
N THR A 27 -31.29 -2.35 -41.61
CA THR A 27 -30.95 -1.55 -40.44
C THR A 27 -29.64 -2.06 -39.87
N THR A 28 -28.53 -1.54 -40.38
CA THR A 28 -27.22 -1.66 -39.71
C THR A 28 -27.27 -0.82 -38.43
N VAL A 29 -27.75 -1.40 -37.34
CA VAL A 29 -27.66 -0.82 -36.01
C VAL A 29 -26.21 -0.94 -35.56
N SER A 30 -25.37 0.02 -35.95
CA SER A 30 -24.02 0.17 -35.40
C SER A 30 -24.10 0.82 -34.03
N VAL A 31 -24.49 0.06 -32.99
CA VAL A 31 -24.35 0.49 -31.60
C VAL A 31 -22.94 0.13 -31.12
N GLN A 32 -21.95 0.86 -31.63
CA GLN A 32 -20.73 1.11 -30.87
C GLN A 32 -20.89 2.51 -30.29
N ALA A 33 -21.29 2.59 -29.02
CA ALA A 33 -21.26 3.85 -28.29
C ALA A 33 -19.84 4.43 -28.40
N ALA A 34 -19.68 5.54 -29.11
CA ALA A 34 -18.39 6.20 -29.28
C ALA A 34 -17.81 6.49 -27.88
N SER A 35 -16.66 5.89 -27.58
CA SER A 35 -15.99 6.08 -26.30
C SER A 35 -15.23 7.40 -26.36
N GLU A 36 -15.75 8.42 -25.70
CA GLU A 36 -15.13 9.75 -25.61
C GLU A 36 -14.05 9.79 -24.53
N ILE A 37 -12.99 10.60 -24.74
CA ILE A 37 -11.97 10.86 -23.72
C ILE A 37 -12.49 11.94 -22.78
N LYS A 38 -12.62 11.62 -21.48
CA LYS A 38 -13.11 12.53 -20.43
C LYS A 38 -12.01 13.04 -19.50
N ALA A 39 -10.89 12.33 -19.41
CA ALA A 39 -9.70 12.84 -18.74
C ALA A 39 -8.43 12.27 -19.37
N VAL A 40 -7.30 12.92 -19.14
CA VAL A 40 -5.96 12.47 -19.54
C VAL A 40 -5.02 12.65 -18.37
N VAL A 41 -4.26 11.61 -18.03
CA VAL A 41 -3.30 11.59 -16.91
C VAL A 41 -1.91 11.22 -17.43
N ASN A 42 -0.99 12.18 -17.52
CA ASN A 42 0.35 11.99 -18.12
C ASN A 42 0.28 11.31 -19.51
N GLY A 43 -0.67 11.71 -20.33
CA GLY A 43 -0.91 11.13 -21.66
C GLY A 43 -1.76 9.86 -21.68
N MET A 44 -2.11 9.26 -20.53
CA MET A 44 -3.03 8.12 -20.45
C MET A 44 -4.48 8.59 -20.52
N PRO A 45 -5.26 8.21 -21.55
CA PRO A 45 -6.65 8.61 -21.68
C PRO A 45 -7.56 7.80 -20.75
N ILE A 46 -8.51 8.49 -20.13
CA ILE A 46 -9.62 7.92 -19.38
C ILE A 46 -10.89 8.18 -20.17
N THR A 47 -11.57 7.09 -20.53
CA THR A 47 -12.70 7.12 -21.45
C THR A 47 -14.05 7.09 -20.74
N SER A 48 -15.10 7.54 -21.43
CA SER A 48 -16.47 7.50 -20.93
C SER A 48 -16.95 6.07 -20.66
N TYR A 49 -16.44 5.08 -21.41
CA TYR A 49 -16.71 3.67 -21.16
C TYR A 49 -16.16 3.20 -19.81
N GLN A 50 -14.88 3.49 -19.52
CA GLN A 50 -14.25 3.12 -18.25
C GLN A 50 -14.95 3.77 -17.06
N ILE A 51 -15.31 5.06 -17.20
CA ILE A 51 -16.05 5.80 -16.15
C ILE A 51 -17.41 5.15 -15.89
N ARG A 52 -18.15 4.76 -16.92
CA ARG A 52 -19.44 4.05 -16.75
C ARG A 52 -19.26 2.71 -16.03
N GLN A 53 -18.29 1.91 -16.43
CA GLN A 53 -17.99 0.63 -15.78
C GLN A 53 -17.63 0.82 -14.30
N ARG A 54 -16.75 1.79 -13.99
CA ARG A 54 -16.38 2.09 -12.61
C ARG A 54 -17.55 2.61 -11.79
N ALA A 55 -18.38 3.48 -12.36
CA ALA A 55 -19.56 4.01 -11.69
C ALA A 55 -20.57 2.90 -11.33
N ALA A 56 -20.79 1.94 -12.24
CA ALA A 56 -21.58 0.75 -11.99
C ALA A 56 -21.06 -0.08 -10.79
N PHE A 57 -19.74 -0.30 -10.73
CA PHE A 57 -19.13 -0.99 -9.59
C PHE A 57 -19.30 -0.23 -8.27
N LEU A 58 -19.18 1.10 -8.28
CA LEU A 58 -19.41 1.93 -7.10
C LEU A 58 -20.87 1.90 -6.62
N GLN A 59 -21.82 1.84 -7.55
CA GLN A 59 -23.24 1.70 -7.24
C GLN A 59 -23.54 0.33 -6.62
N LEU A 60 -22.94 -0.75 -7.12
CA LEU A 60 -23.06 -2.08 -6.52
C LEU A 60 -22.57 -2.09 -5.05
N ARG A 61 -21.50 -1.35 -4.77
CA ARG A 61 -20.96 -1.15 -3.41
C ARG A 61 -21.74 -0.15 -2.57
N ARG A 62 -22.84 0.41 -3.09
CA ARG A 62 -23.69 1.43 -2.44
C ARG A 62 -22.89 2.66 -1.99
N VAL A 63 -21.89 3.06 -2.77
CA VAL A 63 -21.13 4.29 -2.51
C VAL A 63 -22.03 5.49 -2.82
N GLY A 64 -22.36 6.28 -1.80
CA GLY A 64 -23.20 7.47 -1.96
C GLY A 64 -22.55 8.62 -2.74
N GLY A 65 -23.37 9.55 -3.24
CA GLY A 65 -22.96 10.74 -3.99
C GLY A 65 -22.96 10.55 -5.51
N ASN A 66 -22.26 11.44 -6.23
CA ASN A 66 -22.17 11.39 -7.69
C ASN A 66 -21.20 10.27 -8.15
N ALA A 67 -21.75 9.12 -8.54
CA ALA A 67 -21.00 7.94 -8.95
C ALA A 67 -20.08 8.20 -10.16
N THR A 68 -20.51 9.02 -11.12
CA THR A 68 -19.70 9.37 -12.30
C THR A 68 -18.47 10.19 -11.92
N GLN A 69 -18.65 11.18 -11.05
CA GLN A 69 -17.54 12.01 -10.58
C GLN A 69 -16.53 11.16 -9.80
N LYS A 70 -17.02 10.36 -8.84
CA LYS A 70 -16.16 9.45 -8.05
C LYS A 70 -15.44 8.44 -8.92
N ALA A 71 -16.13 7.86 -9.90
CA ALA A 71 -15.52 6.95 -10.86
C ALA A 71 -14.40 7.62 -11.66
N THR A 72 -14.60 8.87 -12.08
CA THR A 72 -13.58 9.66 -12.77
C THR A 72 -12.37 9.89 -11.86
N ASP A 73 -12.59 10.27 -10.61
CA ASP A 73 -11.52 10.51 -9.62
C ASP A 73 -10.74 9.22 -9.30
N GLU A 74 -11.44 8.10 -9.11
CA GLU A 74 -10.82 6.78 -8.88
C GLU A 74 -10.02 6.29 -10.09
N LEU A 75 -10.49 6.53 -11.32
CA LEU A 75 -9.76 6.16 -12.53
C LEU A 75 -8.53 7.03 -12.77
N ILE A 76 -8.56 8.30 -12.37
CA ILE A 76 -7.37 9.15 -12.35
C ILE A 76 -6.34 8.58 -11.38
N ASP A 77 -6.76 8.17 -10.18
CA ASP A 77 -5.87 7.51 -9.22
C ASP A 77 -5.33 6.19 -9.73
N GLU A 78 -6.19 5.37 -10.34
CA GLU A 78 -5.80 4.10 -10.92
C GLU A 78 -4.74 4.30 -12.02
N ALA A 79 -4.88 5.32 -12.86
CA ALA A 79 -3.90 5.66 -13.88
C ALA A 79 -2.52 6.02 -13.26
N LEU A 80 -2.50 6.82 -12.19
CA LEU A 80 -1.26 7.15 -11.47
C LEU A 80 -0.63 5.92 -10.82
N LYS A 81 -1.45 5.07 -10.19
CA LYS A 81 -0.99 3.81 -9.59
C LYS A 81 -0.37 2.89 -10.64
N LYS A 82 -1.02 2.70 -11.80
CA LYS A 82 -0.50 1.90 -12.91
C LYS A 82 0.85 2.40 -13.41
N GLN A 83 0.99 3.71 -13.59
CA GLN A 83 2.26 4.31 -14.02
C GLN A 83 3.37 4.05 -13.01
N GLU A 84 3.09 4.19 -11.72
CA GLU A 84 4.08 3.96 -10.67
C GLU A 84 4.47 2.48 -10.52
N ILE A 85 3.50 1.57 -10.63
CA ILE A 85 3.72 0.12 -10.67
C ILE A 85 4.66 -0.23 -11.82
N GLY A 86 4.37 0.30 -13.03
CA GLY A 86 5.21 0.11 -14.22
C GLY A 86 6.61 0.69 -14.06
N ARG A 87 6.73 1.92 -13.53
CA ARG A 87 8.02 2.58 -13.26
C ARG A 87 8.91 1.78 -12.33
N ARG A 88 8.32 1.04 -11.39
CA ARG A 88 9.03 0.18 -10.44
C ARG A 88 9.27 -1.25 -10.95
N GLY A 89 8.79 -1.59 -12.15
CA GLY A 89 8.89 -2.94 -12.69
C GLY A 89 8.09 -3.98 -11.90
N ILE A 90 7.04 -3.56 -11.20
CA ILE A 90 6.20 -4.45 -10.41
C ILE A 90 5.24 -5.19 -11.36
N ALA A 91 5.35 -6.52 -11.40
CA ALA A 91 4.47 -7.37 -12.19
C ALA A 91 3.72 -8.33 -11.27
N ILE A 92 2.39 -8.39 -11.43
CA ILE A 92 1.52 -9.29 -10.67
C ILE A 92 1.08 -10.43 -11.61
N PRO A 93 1.44 -11.69 -11.30
CA PRO A 93 1.11 -12.83 -12.15
C PRO A 93 -0.39 -13.11 -12.15
N ASP A 94 -0.89 -13.66 -13.25
CA ASP A 94 -2.32 -13.89 -13.47
C ASP A 94 -2.91 -14.87 -12.44
N GLU A 95 -2.13 -15.88 -12.04
CA GLU A 95 -2.53 -16.86 -11.03
C GLU A 95 -2.83 -16.19 -9.69
N ALA A 96 -2.03 -15.19 -9.30
CA ALA A 96 -2.24 -14.46 -8.05
C ALA A 96 -3.49 -13.56 -8.12
N VAL A 97 -3.80 -13.02 -9.29
CA VAL A 97 -5.03 -12.26 -9.54
C VAL A 97 -6.25 -13.17 -9.49
N ASP A 98 -6.19 -14.36 -10.10
CA ASP A 98 -7.27 -15.35 -10.11
C ASP A 98 -7.54 -15.95 -8.72
N GLU A 99 -6.48 -16.15 -7.93
CA GLU A 99 -6.59 -16.55 -6.54
C GLU A 99 -7.27 -15.45 -5.71
N ALA A 100 -6.83 -14.19 -5.87
CA ALA A 100 -7.45 -13.05 -5.19
C ALA A 100 -8.93 -12.84 -5.58
N PHE A 101 -9.26 -13.01 -6.86
CA PHE A 101 -10.64 -13.01 -7.35
C PHE A 101 -11.47 -14.13 -6.69
N GLY A 102 -10.89 -15.33 -6.58
CA GLY A 102 -11.51 -16.46 -5.89
C GLY A 102 -11.75 -16.22 -4.41
N ARG A 103 -10.77 -15.65 -3.69
CA ARG A 103 -10.91 -15.27 -2.28
C ARG A 103 -12.02 -14.25 -2.09
N PHE A 104 -12.06 -13.20 -2.92
CA PHE A 104 -13.12 -12.19 -2.85
C PHE A 104 -14.51 -12.81 -3.08
N ALA A 105 -14.64 -13.72 -4.05
CA ALA A 105 -15.89 -14.46 -4.25
C ALA A 105 -16.30 -15.23 -2.98
N ALA A 106 -15.36 -16.00 -2.41
CA ALA A 106 -15.61 -16.81 -1.21
C ALA A 106 -15.98 -15.96 0.02
N GLU A 107 -15.31 -14.83 0.25
CA GLU A 107 -15.63 -13.87 1.32
C GLU A 107 -17.05 -13.32 1.20
N ASN A 108 -17.53 -13.15 -0.03
CA ASN A 108 -18.90 -12.72 -0.34
C ASN A 108 -19.89 -13.88 -0.45
N LYS A 109 -19.48 -15.12 -0.10
CA LYS A 109 -20.29 -16.34 -0.17
C LYS A 109 -20.77 -16.68 -1.59
N LEU A 110 -19.96 -16.38 -2.59
CA LEU A 110 -20.20 -16.65 -4.01
C LEU A 110 -19.13 -17.60 -4.56
N THR A 111 -19.48 -18.38 -5.58
CA THR A 111 -18.48 -19.00 -6.46
C THR A 111 -17.90 -17.97 -7.42
N ARG A 112 -16.79 -18.30 -8.11
CA ARG A 112 -16.18 -17.41 -9.12
C ARG A 112 -17.16 -17.10 -10.26
N GLU A 113 -17.93 -18.09 -10.68
CA GLU A 113 -18.93 -17.98 -11.74
C GLU A 113 -20.10 -17.10 -11.28
N GLN A 114 -20.57 -17.30 -10.05
CA GLN A 114 -21.63 -16.48 -9.47
C GLN A 114 -21.20 -15.02 -9.33
N LEU A 115 -19.97 -14.76 -8.87
CA LEU A 115 -19.41 -13.40 -8.83
C LEU A 115 -19.38 -12.79 -10.23
N GLY A 116 -18.92 -13.53 -11.25
CA GLY A 116 -18.94 -13.07 -12.64
C GLY A 116 -20.34 -12.68 -13.12
N GLN A 117 -21.36 -13.48 -12.78
CA GLN A 117 -22.76 -13.16 -13.11
C GLN A 117 -23.25 -11.90 -12.38
N VAL A 118 -22.91 -11.72 -11.11
CA VAL A 118 -23.27 -10.51 -10.34
C VAL A 118 -22.63 -9.27 -10.96
N LEU A 119 -21.34 -9.32 -11.28
CA LEU A 119 -20.63 -8.22 -11.93
C LEU A 119 -21.24 -7.90 -13.30
N SER A 120 -21.52 -8.93 -14.11
CA SER A 120 -22.10 -8.75 -15.43
C SER A 120 -23.48 -8.09 -15.36
N ARG A 121 -24.34 -8.47 -14.40
CA ARG A 121 -25.65 -7.83 -14.18
C ARG A 121 -25.53 -6.37 -13.75
N ALA A 122 -24.46 -6.04 -13.05
CA ALA A 122 -24.13 -4.67 -12.68
C ALA A 122 -23.48 -3.87 -13.83
N GLY A 123 -23.21 -4.48 -15.00
CA GLY A 123 -22.56 -3.81 -16.12
C GLY A 123 -21.02 -3.72 -16.00
N PHE A 124 -20.42 -4.57 -15.17
CA PHE A 124 -18.97 -4.66 -14.97
C PHE A 124 -18.44 -6.03 -15.38
N SER A 125 -17.33 -6.09 -16.12
CA SER A 125 -16.76 -7.39 -16.55
C SER A 125 -15.88 -8.01 -15.47
N SER A 126 -15.81 -9.34 -15.45
CA SER A 126 -14.86 -10.08 -14.59
C SER A 126 -13.42 -9.67 -14.88
N ASP A 127 -13.07 -9.47 -16.14
CA ASP A 127 -11.72 -9.02 -16.53
C ASP A 127 -11.42 -7.61 -16.01
N GLY A 128 -12.38 -6.68 -16.09
CA GLY A 128 -12.23 -5.34 -15.51
C GLY A 128 -12.05 -5.39 -13.99
N PHE A 129 -12.67 -6.35 -13.31
CA PHE A 129 -12.46 -6.55 -11.88
C PHE A 129 -11.11 -7.17 -11.56
N LYS A 130 -10.66 -8.15 -12.35
CA LYS A 130 -9.32 -8.72 -12.23
C LYS A 130 -8.24 -7.67 -12.47
N ASP A 131 -8.43 -6.78 -13.44
CA ASP A 131 -7.53 -5.64 -13.67
C ASP A 131 -7.50 -4.69 -12.48
N TYR A 132 -8.66 -4.40 -11.89
CA TYR A 132 -8.72 -3.61 -10.66
C TYR A 132 -7.94 -4.27 -9.51
N ILE A 133 -8.14 -5.57 -9.29
CA ILE A 133 -7.40 -6.36 -8.29
C ILE A 133 -5.89 -6.27 -8.55
N ARG A 134 -5.46 -6.44 -9.80
CA ARG A 134 -4.06 -6.36 -10.20
C ARG A 134 -3.44 -5.02 -9.81
N VAL A 135 -4.16 -3.91 -10.03
CA VAL A 135 -3.70 -2.59 -9.62
C VAL A 135 -3.62 -2.47 -8.10
N GLN A 136 -4.61 -2.97 -7.35
CA GLN A 136 -4.55 -2.89 -5.88
C GLN A 136 -3.37 -3.67 -5.31
N MET A 137 -3.10 -4.88 -5.84
CA MET A 137 -1.96 -5.70 -5.42
C MET A 137 -0.63 -5.03 -5.76
N GLY A 138 -0.47 -4.55 -7.00
CA GLY A 138 0.74 -3.85 -7.42
C GLY A 138 0.97 -2.56 -6.65
N TRP A 139 -0.11 -1.84 -6.34
CA TRP A 139 -0.04 -0.62 -5.54
C TRP A 139 0.41 -0.90 -4.11
N GLY A 140 -0.10 -1.96 -3.47
CA GLY A 140 0.36 -2.38 -2.15
C GLY A 140 1.88 -2.64 -2.12
N GLN A 141 2.40 -3.32 -3.14
CA GLN A 141 3.85 -3.54 -3.27
C GLN A 141 4.61 -2.23 -3.51
N ALA A 142 4.07 -1.31 -4.32
CA ALA A 142 4.69 0.00 -4.57
C ALA A 142 4.76 0.87 -3.31
N VAL A 143 3.70 0.87 -2.48
CA VAL A 143 3.66 1.60 -1.20
C VAL A 143 4.70 1.02 -0.24
N GLN A 144 4.76 -0.30 -0.08
CA GLN A 144 5.76 -0.96 0.77
C GLN A 144 7.20 -0.64 0.31
N ALA A 145 7.46 -0.68 -1.01
CA ALA A 145 8.76 -0.33 -1.56
C ALA A 145 9.10 1.15 -1.32
N ASN A 146 8.11 2.05 -1.42
CA ASN A 146 8.29 3.47 -1.11
C ASN A 146 8.64 3.69 0.37
N MET A 147 7.94 3.04 1.30
CA MET A 147 8.23 3.13 2.73
C MET A 147 9.67 2.69 3.03
N ARG A 148 10.11 1.54 2.50
CA ARG A 148 11.50 1.06 2.65
C ARG A 148 12.55 2.02 2.09
N SER A 149 12.23 2.74 1.01
CA SER A 149 13.14 3.76 0.46
C SER A 149 13.16 5.04 1.30
N THR A 150 12.02 5.46 1.86
CA THR A 150 11.94 6.63 2.74
C THR A 150 12.62 6.37 4.10
N GLU A 151 12.65 5.12 4.57
CA GLU A 151 13.42 4.70 5.74
C GLU A 151 14.95 4.90 5.58
N ARG A 152 15.44 5.17 4.37
CA ARG A 152 16.85 5.47 4.10
C ARG A 152 17.00 6.91 3.62
N LEU A 153 17.01 7.87 4.55
CA LEU A 153 17.40 9.25 4.21
C LEU A 153 18.84 9.26 3.71
N SER A 154 19.09 9.90 2.56
CA SER A 154 20.46 10.12 2.09
C SER A 154 21.15 11.19 2.94
N GLU A 155 22.48 11.15 3.05
CA GLU A 155 23.24 12.16 3.79
C GLU A 155 22.97 13.58 3.26
N GLN A 156 22.76 13.73 1.93
CA GLN A 156 22.42 15.00 1.30
C GLN A 156 21.03 15.51 1.72
N ASP A 157 20.04 14.62 1.83
CA ASP A 157 18.69 14.99 2.32
C ASP A 157 18.74 15.47 3.77
N VAL A 158 19.58 14.85 4.59
CA VAL A 158 19.78 15.24 5.99
C VAL A 158 20.38 16.63 6.06
N VAL A 159 21.44 16.91 5.29
CA VAL A 159 22.08 18.23 5.22
C VAL A 159 21.11 19.31 4.70
N GLN A 160 20.37 19.04 3.63
CA GLN A 160 19.40 19.99 3.08
C GLN A 160 18.29 20.31 4.10
N ARG A 161 17.82 19.30 4.85
CA ARG A 161 16.83 19.50 5.92
C ARG A 161 17.39 20.28 7.10
N MET A 162 18.65 20.06 7.47
CA MET A 162 19.33 20.84 8.51
C MET A 162 19.41 22.32 8.12
N LEU A 163 19.83 22.61 6.87
CA LEU A 163 19.87 23.98 6.34
C LEU A 163 18.49 24.63 6.32
N ALA A 164 17.45 23.88 5.93
CA ALA A 164 16.07 24.38 5.93
C ALA A 164 15.50 24.67 7.34
N GLN A 165 16.04 24.04 8.39
CA GLN A 165 15.64 24.27 9.79
C GLN A 165 16.59 25.25 10.52
N GLY A 166 17.32 26.10 9.80
CA GLY A 166 18.16 27.13 10.41
C GLY A 166 19.54 26.63 10.86
N GLY A 167 19.96 25.44 10.42
CA GLY A 167 21.29 24.89 10.69
C GLY A 167 21.44 24.21 12.05
N GLU A 168 20.39 24.16 12.88
CA GLU A 168 20.42 23.44 14.16
C GLU A 168 20.45 21.92 13.93
N LYS A 169 21.43 21.24 14.54
CA LYS A 169 21.51 19.78 14.51
C LYS A 169 20.52 19.21 15.52
N PRO A 170 19.50 18.45 15.09
CA PRO A 170 18.65 17.73 16.02
C PRO A 170 19.50 16.80 16.88
N SER A 171 19.30 16.86 18.19
CA SER A 171 19.98 15.98 19.12
C SER A 171 19.06 14.84 19.56
N THR A 172 19.64 13.69 19.94
CA THR A 172 18.89 12.58 20.52
C THR A 172 19.65 11.90 21.63
N THR A 173 18.93 11.27 22.55
CA THR A 173 19.53 10.48 23.63
C THR A 173 20.02 9.16 23.05
N GLU A 174 21.29 8.83 23.27
CA GLU A 174 21.85 7.51 23.01
C GLU A 174 22.00 6.76 24.33
N TYR A 175 21.52 5.52 24.36
CA TYR A 175 21.55 4.64 25.52
C TYR A 175 22.62 3.58 25.31
N THR A 176 23.40 3.29 26.33
CA THR A 176 24.18 2.05 26.40
C THR A 176 23.37 1.04 27.21
N LEU A 177 23.00 -0.08 26.58
CA LEU A 177 22.02 -1.00 27.14
C LEU A 177 22.59 -2.40 27.27
N GLN A 178 22.20 -3.08 28.35
CA GLN A 178 22.47 -4.50 28.55
C GLN A 178 21.14 -5.21 28.81
N GLN A 179 20.96 -6.38 28.23
CA GLN A 179 19.74 -7.17 28.36
C GLN A 179 20.02 -8.42 29.19
N VAL A 180 19.15 -8.69 30.14
CA VAL A 180 19.17 -9.93 30.93
C VAL A 180 17.96 -10.76 30.56
N ILE A 181 18.19 -12.05 30.27
CA ILE A 181 17.19 -12.97 29.75
C ILE A 181 17.17 -14.20 30.64
N PHE A 182 16.05 -14.44 31.32
CA PHE A 182 15.74 -15.67 32.02
C PHE A 182 15.05 -16.59 31.02
N VAL A 183 15.82 -17.52 30.46
CA VAL A 183 15.38 -18.36 29.34
C VAL A 183 14.34 -19.36 29.81
N ILE A 184 13.28 -19.50 29.02
CA ILE A 184 12.23 -20.49 29.25
C ILE A 184 12.05 -21.33 27.99
N PRO A 185 12.31 -22.65 28.04
CA PRO A 185 11.98 -23.54 26.93
C PRO A 185 10.48 -23.51 26.65
N ASP A 186 10.09 -23.48 25.38
CA ASP A 186 8.68 -23.33 25.00
C ASP A 186 7.78 -24.42 25.60
N ALA A 187 8.27 -25.66 25.67
CA ALA A 187 7.56 -26.79 26.27
C ALA A 187 7.25 -26.60 27.76
N GLN A 188 7.99 -25.73 28.47
CA GLN A 188 7.86 -25.52 29.92
C GLN A 188 7.31 -24.13 30.26
N ARG A 189 6.84 -23.39 29.25
CA ARG A 189 6.46 -21.98 29.37
C ARG A 189 5.37 -21.74 30.39
N SER A 190 4.29 -22.53 30.35
CA SER A 190 3.18 -22.42 31.29
C SER A 190 3.59 -22.73 32.74
N ALA A 191 4.47 -23.71 32.91
CA ALA A 191 4.92 -24.15 34.23
C ALA A 191 5.91 -23.17 34.89
N LEU A 192 6.83 -22.60 34.11
CA LEU A 192 7.96 -21.83 34.66
C LEU A 192 7.79 -20.31 34.63
N MET A 193 6.86 -19.75 33.84
CA MET A 193 6.74 -18.30 33.64
C MET A 193 6.65 -17.51 34.95
N ALA A 194 5.78 -17.92 35.87
CA ALA A 194 5.57 -17.21 37.13
C ALA A 194 6.81 -17.27 38.04
N GLN A 195 7.49 -18.42 38.08
CA GLN A 195 8.73 -18.58 38.82
C GLN A 195 9.84 -17.70 38.25
N ARG A 196 10.07 -17.77 36.94
CA ARG A 196 11.11 -17.00 36.25
C ARG A 196 10.89 -15.51 36.34
N LYS A 197 9.62 -15.06 36.36
CA LYS A 197 9.30 -13.65 36.62
C LYS A 197 9.72 -13.20 38.01
N ARG A 198 9.52 -14.03 39.04
CA ARG A 198 10.00 -13.73 40.40
C ARG A 198 11.53 -13.73 40.49
N GLU A 199 12.19 -14.67 39.83
CA GLU A 199 13.65 -14.71 39.75
C GLU A 199 14.22 -13.44 39.08
N ALA A 200 13.62 -13.02 37.96
CA ALA A 200 14.01 -11.80 37.25
C ALA A 200 13.82 -10.54 38.10
N GLU A 201 12.70 -10.42 38.82
CA GLU A 201 12.48 -9.25 39.69
C GLU A 201 13.40 -9.27 40.93
N SER A 202 13.71 -10.46 41.46
CA SER A 202 14.69 -10.64 42.53
C SER A 202 16.10 -10.23 42.09
N MET A 203 16.49 -10.55 40.85
CA MET A 203 17.75 -10.06 40.30
C MET A 203 17.72 -8.54 40.08
N ARG A 204 16.63 -7.99 39.52
CA ARG A 204 16.46 -6.53 39.34
C ARG A 204 16.62 -5.76 40.64
N SER A 205 16.02 -6.23 41.72
CA SER A 205 16.05 -5.52 43.02
C SER A 205 17.47 -5.47 43.62
N ARG A 206 18.32 -6.43 43.25
CA ARG A 206 19.72 -6.54 43.67
C ARG A 206 20.70 -5.98 42.63
N PHE A 207 20.20 -5.43 41.53
CA PHE A 207 21.04 -4.86 40.48
C PHE A 207 21.81 -3.65 41.02
N GLN A 208 23.13 -3.66 40.83
CA GLN A 208 24.02 -2.56 41.24
C GLN A 208 24.57 -1.81 40.03
N SER A 209 25.12 -2.52 39.05
CA SER A 209 25.73 -1.92 37.87
C SER A 209 25.76 -2.88 36.68
N CYS A 210 26.01 -2.37 35.48
CA CYS A 210 26.12 -3.21 34.29
C CYS A 210 27.39 -4.07 34.29
N GLU A 211 28.48 -3.57 34.89
CA GLU A 211 29.75 -4.29 35.02
C GLU A 211 29.60 -5.54 35.90
N SER A 212 28.77 -5.47 36.94
CA SER A 212 28.53 -6.59 37.86
C SER A 212 27.45 -7.57 37.40
N THR A 213 26.70 -7.23 36.34
CA THR A 213 25.55 -8.01 35.88
C THR A 213 25.93 -9.40 35.42
N TYR A 214 27.07 -9.54 34.74
CA TYR A 214 27.55 -10.83 34.26
C TYR A 214 27.95 -11.75 35.42
N GLU A 215 28.72 -11.24 36.39
CA GLU A 215 29.12 -12.03 37.57
C GLU A 215 27.92 -12.46 38.41
N PHE A 216 26.91 -11.59 38.55
CA PHE A 216 25.67 -11.95 39.24
C PHE A 216 24.90 -13.05 38.49
N ALA A 217 24.82 -12.94 37.17
CA ALA A 217 24.08 -13.90 36.33
C ALA A 217 24.72 -15.29 36.30
N LYS A 218 26.06 -15.41 36.43
CA LYS A 218 26.75 -16.72 36.50
C LYS A 218 26.22 -17.63 37.61
N GLY A 219 25.73 -17.05 38.70
CA GLY A 219 25.15 -17.81 39.82
C GLY A 219 23.72 -18.30 39.58
N LEU A 220 23.10 -17.94 38.45
CA LEU A 220 21.70 -18.23 38.14
C LEU A 220 21.58 -19.22 36.98
N ARG A 221 20.59 -20.12 37.06
CA ARG A 221 20.34 -21.11 36.02
C ARG A 221 19.58 -20.52 34.84
N ASP A 222 20.03 -20.81 33.63
CA ASP A 222 19.42 -20.39 32.36
C ASP A 222 19.24 -18.86 32.24
N VAL A 223 20.18 -18.10 32.79
CA VAL A 223 20.22 -16.64 32.66
C VAL A 223 21.31 -16.24 31.67
N THR A 224 20.93 -15.49 30.66
CA THR A 224 21.83 -14.94 29.65
C THR A 224 21.90 -13.43 29.78
N VAL A 225 23.11 -12.88 29.77
CA VAL A 225 23.34 -11.43 29.72
C VAL A 225 23.88 -11.10 28.34
N ARG A 226 23.21 -10.18 27.64
CA ARG A 226 23.56 -9.74 26.29
C ARG A 226 23.84 -8.25 26.30
N ASP A 227 25.02 -7.85 25.84
CA ASP A 227 25.30 -6.44 25.57
C ASP A 227 24.56 -6.02 24.29
N LEU A 228 23.77 -4.95 24.37
CA LEU A 228 23.08 -4.38 23.21
C LEU A 228 23.87 -3.21 22.62
N GLY A 229 24.95 -2.77 23.27
CA GLY A 229 25.76 -1.65 22.87
C GLY A 229 25.00 -0.33 22.94
N ARG A 230 25.35 0.58 22.03
CA ARG A 230 24.80 1.92 21.92
C ARG A 230 23.59 1.93 20.99
N VAL A 231 22.46 2.40 21.49
CA VAL A 231 21.19 2.48 20.77
C VAL A 231 20.61 3.88 20.91
N ALA A 232 20.34 4.55 19.79
CA ALA A 232 19.71 5.86 19.82
C ALA A 232 18.21 5.75 20.18
N GLN A 233 17.68 6.75 20.87
CA GLN A 233 16.27 6.83 21.26
C GLN A 233 15.28 6.54 20.11
N PRO A 234 15.50 7.01 18.87
CA PRO A 234 14.61 6.74 17.74
C PRO A 234 14.61 5.26 17.31
N GLU A 235 15.70 4.54 17.57
CA GLU A 235 15.90 3.13 17.20
C GLU A 235 15.42 2.16 18.28
N LEU A 236 14.99 2.67 19.45
CA LEU A 236 14.50 1.82 20.54
C LEU A 236 13.28 1.00 20.09
N PRO A 237 13.28 -0.32 20.32
CA PRO A 237 12.13 -1.16 20.00
C PRO A 237 10.87 -0.65 20.72
N PRO A 238 9.71 -0.53 20.02
CA PRO A 238 8.50 0.05 20.60
C PRO A 238 8.09 -0.55 21.94
N ARG A 239 8.28 -1.86 22.10
CA ARG A 239 7.98 -2.62 23.31
C ARG A 239 8.76 -2.13 24.56
N TRP A 240 10.01 -1.72 24.37
CA TRP A 240 10.90 -1.33 25.46
C TRP A 240 11.07 0.19 25.57
N LYS A 241 10.72 0.93 24.52
CA LYS A 241 10.96 2.37 24.39
C LYS A 241 10.50 3.15 25.63
N LYS A 242 9.25 2.98 26.05
CA LYS A 242 8.69 3.70 27.20
C LYS A 242 9.41 3.37 28.50
N ASP A 243 9.67 2.09 28.76
CA ASP A 243 10.31 1.64 30.00
C ASP A 243 11.78 2.08 30.07
N ILE A 244 12.52 2.00 28.96
CA ILE A 244 13.90 2.48 28.87
C ILE A 244 13.96 3.99 29.11
N GLN A 245 13.08 4.76 28.47
CA GLN A 245 13.02 6.22 28.64
C GLN A 245 12.68 6.64 30.06
N ALA A 246 11.86 5.86 30.76
CA ALA A 246 11.51 6.10 32.17
C ALA A 246 12.57 5.61 33.17
N THR A 247 13.56 4.82 32.72
CA THR A 247 14.58 4.22 33.59
C THR A 247 15.82 5.09 33.65
N SER A 248 16.21 5.51 34.86
CA SER A 248 17.44 6.26 35.10
C SER A 248 18.69 5.43 34.83
N VAL A 249 19.82 6.10 34.53
CA VAL A 249 21.14 5.47 34.38
C VAL A 249 21.49 4.66 35.64
N GLY A 250 22.10 3.50 35.44
CA GLY A 250 22.45 2.56 36.51
C GLY A 250 21.25 1.77 37.07
N ARG A 251 20.08 1.85 36.42
CA ARG A 251 18.86 1.13 36.83
C ARG A 251 18.37 0.22 35.71
N THR A 252 17.35 -0.57 36.03
CA THR A 252 16.75 -1.55 35.14
C THR A 252 15.27 -1.24 34.87
N THR A 253 14.78 -1.64 33.70
CA THR A 253 13.36 -1.65 33.33
C THR A 253 12.62 -2.76 34.06
N PRO A 254 11.29 -2.67 34.30
CA PRO A 254 10.50 -3.80 34.80
C PRO A 254 10.73 -5.08 34.00
N ALA A 255 10.65 -6.24 34.67
CA ALA A 255 10.74 -7.52 34.00
C ALA A 255 9.48 -7.82 33.18
N GLN A 256 9.66 -8.18 31.90
CA GLN A 256 8.58 -8.49 30.96
C GLN A 256 8.72 -9.90 30.39
N ALA A 257 7.59 -10.56 30.13
CA ALA A 257 7.57 -11.86 29.47
C ALA A 257 7.71 -11.70 27.94
N THR A 258 8.76 -12.25 27.35
CA THR A 258 9.08 -12.23 25.92
C THR A 258 9.08 -13.65 25.37
N GLU A 259 9.14 -13.84 24.05
CA GLU A 259 9.24 -15.16 23.41
C GLU A 259 10.38 -16.03 23.95
N ARG A 260 11.50 -15.44 24.39
CA ARG A 260 12.62 -16.20 24.95
C ARG A 260 12.48 -16.56 26.43
N GLY A 261 11.54 -15.92 27.14
CA GLY A 261 11.30 -16.15 28.56
C GLY A 261 10.90 -14.88 29.30
N VAL A 262 11.64 -14.50 30.35
CA VAL A 262 11.45 -13.22 31.05
C VAL A 262 12.70 -12.37 30.91
N GLU A 263 12.53 -11.11 30.51
CA GLU A 263 13.63 -10.21 30.20
C GLU A 263 13.50 -8.90 30.97
N PHE A 264 14.63 -8.26 31.23
CA PHE A 264 14.69 -6.84 31.57
C PHE A 264 15.92 -6.19 30.95
N ILE A 265 15.91 -4.87 30.84
CA ILE A 265 17.00 -4.08 30.26
C ILE A 265 17.61 -3.22 31.35
N ALA A 266 18.94 -3.23 31.45
CA ALA A 266 19.71 -2.30 32.24
C ALA A 266 20.13 -1.09 31.38
N VAL A 267 19.93 0.11 31.91
CA VAL A 267 20.40 1.36 31.31
C VAL A 267 21.76 1.68 31.90
N CYS A 268 22.83 1.31 31.20
CA CYS A 268 24.20 1.42 31.70
C CYS A 268 24.74 2.84 31.62
N ASN A 269 24.41 3.56 30.55
CA ASN A 269 24.81 4.94 30.35
C ASN A 269 23.80 5.66 29.44
N THR A 270 23.71 6.97 29.56
CA THR A 270 23.02 7.83 28.59
C THR A 270 23.90 9.01 28.20
N ARG A 271 23.85 9.39 26.94
CA ARG A 271 24.49 10.62 26.45
C ARG A 271 23.63 11.28 25.40
N ASN A 272 23.73 12.60 25.27
CA ASN A 272 23.11 13.32 24.18
C ASN A 272 24.06 13.33 22.98
N ILE A 273 23.58 12.95 21.79
CA ILE A 273 24.34 12.96 20.54
C ILE A 273 23.66 13.90 19.53
N SER A 274 24.46 14.63 18.76
CA SER A 274 23.99 15.60 17.76
C SER A 274 24.81 15.56 16.46
N ASP A 275 25.45 14.41 16.19
CA ASP A 275 26.14 14.19 14.92
C ASP A 275 25.16 14.00 13.74
N ASP A 276 25.68 13.93 12.52
CA ASP A 276 24.86 13.87 11.31
C ASP A 276 24.02 12.58 11.26
N LYS A 277 24.50 11.50 11.88
CA LYS A 277 23.75 10.25 12.02
C LYS A 277 22.59 10.40 13.00
N ALA A 278 22.81 11.06 14.14
CA ALA A 278 21.77 11.39 15.11
C ALA A 278 20.68 12.26 14.47
N ALA A 279 21.09 13.27 13.69
CA ALA A 279 20.18 14.13 12.94
C ALA A 279 19.32 13.31 11.96
N ALA A 280 19.94 12.42 11.18
CA ALA A 280 19.24 11.52 10.25
C ALA A 280 18.17 10.68 10.95
N LEU A 281 18.52 10.04 12.07
CA LEU A 281 17.61 9.20 12.85
C LEU A 281 16.43 10.00 13.42
N VAL A 282 16.67 11.21 13.92
CA VAL A 282 15.61 12.08 14.44
C VAL A 282 14.66 12.53 13.33
N PHE A 283 15.19 12.91 12.17
CA PHE A 283 14.36 13.31 11.04
C PHE A 283 13.52 12.13 10.52
N GLN A 284 14.11 10.96 10.42
CA GLN A 284 13.42 9.75 10.01
C GLN A 284 12.27 9.42 10.98
N ALA A 285 12.53 9.43 12.28
CA ALA A 285 11.50 9.11 13.26
C ALA A 285 10.34 10.13 13.25
N ARG A 286 10.63 11.43 13.11
CA ARG A 286 9.59 12.46 12.94
C ARG A 286 8.77 12.26 11.67
N GLU A 287 9.40 11.82 10.58
CA GLU A 287 8.70 11.53 9.33
C GLU A 287 7.80 10.31 9.46
N MET A 288 8.29 9.24 10.12
CA MET A 288 7.49 8.06 10.42
C MET A 288 6.33 8.35 11.37
N GLU A 289 6.52 9.23 12.36
CA GLU A 289 5.45 9.68 13.26
C GLU A 289 4.39 10.50 12.52
N LYS A 290 4.80 11.43 11.64
CA LYS A 290 3.87 12.17 10.76
C LYS A 290 3.10 11.26 9.81
N LEU A 291 3.75 10.23 9.27
CA LEU A 291 3.11 9.22 8.44
C LEU A 291 2.12 8.38 9.27
N GLY A 292 2.49 8.01 10.50
CA GLY A 292 1.65 7.21 11.40
C GLY A 292 0.45 7.94 11.99
N GLU A 293 0.54 9.26 12.20
CA GLU A 293 -0.53 10.06 12.82
C GLU A 293 -1.55 10.64 11.82
N GLN A 294 -1.19 10.83 10.53
CA GLN A 294 -2.02 11.62 9.61
C GLN A 294 -2.25 11.06 8.20
N ALA A 295 -1.64 9.94 7.80
CA ALA A 295 -1.94 9.40 6.48
C ALA A 295 -1.81 7.88 6.44
N GLU A 296 -2.84 7.20 5.93
CA GLU A 296 -2.60 5.88 5.35
C GLU A 296 -1.43 6.05 4.33
N PRO A 297 -0.31 5.30 4.45
CA PRO A 297 0.89 5.53 3.66
C PRO A 297 0.66 5.54 2.15
N ASP A 298 -0.43 4.90 1.72
CA ASP A 298 -0.94 4.91 0.36
C ASP A 298 -1.51 6.28 -0.05
N ALA A 299 -2.29 6.96 0.78
CA ALA A 299 -2.92 8.25 0.49
C ALA A 299 -1.89 9.37 0.38
N ALA A 300 -0.92 9.42 1.30
CA ALA A 300 0.19 10.38 1.23
C ALA A 300 1.03 10.16 -0.04
N TYR A 301 1.30 8.89 -0.37
CA TYR A 301 2.10 8.58 -1.55
C TYR A 301 1.35 8.91 -2.85
N LEU A 302 0.07 8.57 -2.92
CA LEU A 302 -0.79 8.91 -4.04
C LEU A 302 -0.96 10.42 -4.23
N LYS A 303 -1.06 11.18 -3.14
CA LYS A 303 -1.07 12.65 -3.19
C LYS A 303 0.20 13.19 -3.85
N LYS A 304 1.37 12.69 -3.45
CA LYS A 304 2.66 13.09 -4.06
C LYS A 304 2.71 12.79 -5.56
N LEU A 305 2.11 11.67 -6.01
CA LEU A 305 1.99 11.36 -7.43
C LEU A 305 1.04 12.33 -8.15
N ARG A 306 -0.12 12.63 -7.55
CA ARG A 306 -1.07 13.63 -8.07
C ARG A 306 -0.44 15.00 -8.24
N ASP A 307 0.28 15.49 -7.23
CA ASP A 307 0.90 16.83 -7.24
C ASP A 307 1.93 16.99 -8.37
N ARG A 308 2.49 15.87 -8.87
CA ARG A 308 3.49 15.85 -9.96
C ARG A 308 2.89 15.51 -11.33
N ALA A 309 1.62 15.11 -11.37
CA ALA A 309 1.00 14.62 -12.58
C ALA A 309 0.33 15.74 -13.38
N GLN A 310 0.40 15.63 -14.70
CA GLN A 310 -0.41 16.44 -15.61
C GLN A 310 -1.77 15.76 -15.78
N ILE A 311 -2.80 16.35 -15.17
CA ILE A 311 -4.18 15.85 -15.22
C ILE A 311 -5.04 16.88 -15.96
N VAL A 312 -5.61 16.48 -17.10
CA VAL A 312 -6.50 17.31 -17.91
C VAL A 312 -7.88 16.67 -17.96
N ARG A 313 -8.91 17.36 -17.47
CA ARG A 313 -10.32 16.94 -17.57
C ARG A 313 -10.96 17.58 -18.80
N ARG A 314 -11.87 16.86 -19.47
CA ARG A 314 -12.58 17.30 -20.67
C ARG A 314 -14.09 17.12 -20.54
#